data_AF-A0A9D1GKR2-F1
#
_entry.id   AF-A0A9D1GKR2-F1
#
_cell.length_a   1.000
_cell.length_b   1.000
_cell.length_c   1.000
_cell.angle_alpha   90.00
_cell.angle_beta   90.00
_cell.angle_gamma   90.00
#
_symmetry.space_group_name_H-M   'P 1'
#
loop_
_entity.id
_entity.type
_entity.pdbx_description
1 polymer ?
#
loop_
_entity_poly.entity_id
_entity_poly.type
_entity_poly.pdbx_seq_one_letter_code
_entity_poly.pdbx_strand_id
1 'polypeptide(L)'
;MDKNILVQYIDACALWDMAEADLQKIRKRKQTIVQDSVKGSMHDFPYSGKTFHLEGVAGDVEKMNKEEEYQEALAQKRKDAAMAIRKQVDEWMLTISPRMQRIIRYKVFDNLTWGEVAVRMGRKATADGVRMEFQRFMEDF
;
A
#
# COMPACT_ATOMS: atom_id res chain seq x y z
N MET A 1 2.53 -27.04 3.26
CA MET A 1 2.35 -25.59 3.09
C MET A 1 0.93 -25.28 3.51
N ASP A 2 0.80 -24.59 4.63
CA ASP A 2 -0.50 -24.44 5.28
C ASP A 2 -1.33 -23.39 4.53
N LYS A 3 -2.60 -23.70 4.26
CA LYS A 3 -3.54 -22.81 3.59
C LYS A 3 -3.80 -21.51 4.38
N ASN A 4 -3.30 -21.44 5.62
CA ASN A 4 -3.13 -20.23 6.42
C ASN A 4 -2.32 -19.13 5.71
N ILE A 5 -1.55 -19.46 4.67
CA ILE A 5 -0.84 -18.49 3.84
C ILE A 5 -1.79 -17.47 3.17
N LEU A 6 -3.05 -17.84 2.90
CA LEU A 6 -4.06 -16.92 2.38
C LEU A 6 -4.51 -15.88 3.43
N VAL A 7 -4.51 -16.24 4.71
CA VAL A 7 -4.79 -15.28 5.80
C VAL A 7 -3.61 -14.33 5.93
N GLN A 8 -2.39 -14.87 5.94
CA GLN A 8 -1.16 -14.06 5.97
C GLN A 8 -1.06 -13.10 4.78
N TYR A 9 -1.59 -13.48 3.61
CA TYR A 9 -1.67 -12.61 2.45
C TYR A 9 -2.54 -11.37 2.70
N ILE A 10 -3.73 -11.55 3.28
CA ILE A 10 -4.65 -10.44 3.58
C ILE A 10 -3.96 -9.45 4.51
N ASP A 11 -3.32 -9.95 5.57
CA ASP A 11 -2.58 -9.12 6.51
C ASP A 11 -1.37 -8.45 5.84
N ALA A 12 -0.64 -9.16 4.97
CA ALA A 12 0.47 -8.59 4.21
C ALA A 12 0.01 -7.47 3.26
N CYS A 13 -1.15 -7.61 2.61
CA CYS A 13 -1.75 -6.54 1.80
C CYS A 13 -2.10 -5.33 2.66
N ALA A 14 -2.73 -5.53 3.82
CA ALA A 14 -3.03 -4.44 4.74
C ALA A 14 -1.75 -3.73 5.23
N LEU A 15 -0.70 -4.49 5.56
CA LEU A 15 0.61 -3.93 5.94
C LEU A 15 1.27 -3.14 4.80
N TRP A 16 1.10 -3.57 3.55
CA TRP A 16 1.59 -2.85 2.39
C TRP A 16 0.86 -1.51 2.20
N ASP A 17 -0.48 -1.51 2.31
CA ASP A 17 -1.29 -0.28 2.24
C ASP A 17 -0.94 0.70 3.36
N MET A 18 -0.76 0.20 4.59
CA MET A 18 -0.29 1.00 5.74
C MET A 18 1.09 1.60 5.47
N ALA A 19 2.05 0.80 5.00
CA ALA A 19 3.39 1.26 4.67
C ALA A 19 3.40 2.27 3.52
N GLU A 20 2.51 2.11 2.54
CA GLU A 20 2.34 3.09 1.47
C GLU A 20 1.76 4.41 1.96
N ALA A 21 0.73 4.37 2.81
CA ALA A 21 0.16 5.56 3.43
C ALA A 21 1.20 6.33 4.26
N ASP A 22 2.05 5.62 5.02
CA ASP A 22 3.11 6.23 5.80
C ASP A 22 4.18 6.89 4.90
N LEU A 23 4.58 6.21 3.81
CA LEU A 23 5.49 6.80 2.82
C LEU A 23 4.91 8.06 2.18
N GLN A 24 3.60 8.07 1.87
CA GLN A 24 2.93 9.26 1.36
C GLN A 24 2.93 10.42 2.37
N LYS A 25 2.75 10.14 3.67
CA LYS A 25 2.83 11.18 4.71
C LYS A 25 4.23 11.77 4.78
N ILE A 26 5.28 10.93 4.73
CA ILE A 26 6.68 11.39 4.74
C ILE A 26 6.93 12.31 3.52
N ARG A 27 6.49 11.90 2.32
CA ARG A 27 6.59 12.71 1.10
C ARG A 27 5.88 14.06 1.20
N LYS A 28 4.69 14.10 1.82
CA LYS A 28 3.94 15.36 2.03
C LYS A 28 4.66 16.29 3.02
N ARG A 29 5.28 15.75 4.07
CA ARG A 29 6.09 16.55 5.01
C ARG A 29 7.29 17.18 4.31
N LYS A 30 8.01 16.42 3.49
CA LYS A 30 9.13 16.93 2.65
C LYS A 30 8.73 18.10 1.74
N GLN A 31 7.48 18.19 1.33
CA GLN A 31 6.96 19.25 0.46
C GLN A 31 6.44 20.49 1.23
N THR A 32 6.43 20.45 2.56
CA THR A 32 5.91 21.58 3.36
C THR A 32 6.98 22.68 3.45
N ILE A 33 6.98 23.55 2.45
CA ILE A 33 7.81 24.75 2.40
C ILE A 33 7.07 25.85 3.18
N VAL A 34 7.75 26.46 4.15
CA VAL A 34 7.26 27.64 4.86
C VAL A 34 7.52 28.85 3.98
N GLN A 35 6.46 29.60 3.69
CA GLN A 35 6.54 30.84 2.92
C GLN A 35 6.33 32.03 3.87
N ASP A 36 7.18 33.05 3.74
CA ASP A 36 7.03 34.32 4.45
C ASP A 36 7.30 35.49 3.50
N SER A 37 6.77 36.66 3.80
CA SER A 37 6.96 37.87 3.00
C SER A 37 7.45 39.01 3.86
N VAL A 38 8.59 39.60 3.48
CA VAL A 38 9.21 40.71 4.20
C VAL A 38 9.27 41.93 3.28
N LYS A 39 8.96 43.11 3.83
CA LYS A 39 9.11 44.39 3.11
C LYS A 39 10.52 44.92 3.32
N GLY A 40 11.18 45.28 2.22
CA GLY A 40 12.51 45.91 2.25
C GLY A 40 12.64 46.99 1.17
N SER A 41 13.83 47.54 1.01
CA SER A 41 14.19 48.40 -0.12
C SER A 41 15.01 47.61 -1.14
N MET A 42 15.06 48.09 -2.39
CA MET A 42 16.06 47.60 -3.34
C MET A 42 17.48 47.86 -2.81
N HIS A 43 18.47 47.09 -3.29
CA HIS A 43 19.86 47.27 -2.89
C HIS A 43 20.48 48.54 -3.48
N ASP A 44 20.02 48.95 -4.67
CA ASP A 44 20.58 50.10 -5.40
C ASP A 44 19.74 51.36 -5.22
N PHE A 45 20.42 52.50 -5.21
CA PHE A 45 19.79 53.82 -5.21
C PHE A 45 18.88 53.95 -6.46
N PRO A 46 17.61 54.39 -6.33
CA PRO A 46 17.03 55.20 -5.25
C PRO A 46 16.30 54.44 -4.11
N TYR A 47 16.69 53.19 -3.80
CA TYR A 47 16.16 52.42 -2.65
C TYR A 47 14.63 52.32 -2.59
N SER A 48 13.96 52.14 -3.74
CA SER A 48 12.50 51.97 -3.78
C SER A 48 12.04 50.75 -2.97
N GLY A 49 10.90 50.86 -2.30
CA GLY A 49 10.31 49.76 -1.53
C GLY A 49 9.96 48.55 -2.41
N LYS A 50 10.30 47.35 -1.95
CA LYS A 50 10.05 46.07 -2.61
C LYS A 50 9.66 45.02 -1.56
N THR A 51 8.71 44.16 -1.91
CA THR A 51 8.37 42.97 -1.11
C THR A 51 9.22 41.80 -1.58
N PHE A 52 9.86 41.11 -0.65
CA PHE A 52 10.63 39.89 -0.88
C PHE A 52 9.85 38.70 -0.35
N HIS A 53 9.77 37.64 -1.15
CA HIS A 53 9.18 36.37 -0.75
C HIS A 53 10.31 35.44 -0.33
N LEU A 54 10.21 34.89 0.87
CA LEU A 54 11.16 33.94 1.43
C LEU A 54 10.49 32.58 1.48
N GLU A 55 11.21 31.56 1.04
CA GLU A 55 10.80 30.17 1.13
C GLU A 55 11.87 29.40 1.91
N GLY A 56 11.45 28.57 2.87
CA GLY A 56 12.39 27.80 3.69
C GLY A 56 11.74 26.61 4.38
N VAL A 57 12.56 25.73 4.94
CA VAL A 57 12.11 24.62 5.79
C VAL A 57 12.39 25.01 7.23
N ALA A 58 11.38 24.95 8.11
CA ALA A 58 11.55 25.28 9.52
C ALA A 58 12.17 24.08 10.27
N GLY A 59 13.36 24.28 10.86
CA GLY A 59 14.00 23.29 11.73
C GLY A 59 15.44 22.93 11.33
N ASP A 60 16.02 21.95 12.04
CA ASP A 60 17.33 21.38 11.73
C ASP A 60 17.21 20.39 10.56
N VAL A 61 17.45 20.91 9.36
CA VAL A 61 17.26 20.18 8.09
C VAL A 61 18.06 18.87 8.06
N GLU A 62 19.28 18.84 8.62
CA GLU A 62 20.11 17.62 8.60
C GLU A 62 19.53 16.51 9.49
N LYS A 63 19.06 16.85 10.69
CA LYS A 63 18.44 15.86 11.59
C LYS A 63 17.10 15.37 11.04
N MET A 64 16.30 16.28 10.47
CA MET A 64 15.03 15.93 9.82
C MET A 64 15.26 14.97 8.65
N ASN A 65 16.24 15.24 7.78
CA ASN A 65 16.58 14.37 6.65
C ASN A 65 17.01 12.97 7.12
N LYS A 66 17.87 12.86 8.15
CA LYS A 66 18.32 11.55 8.67
C LYS A 66 17.19 10.71 9.26
N GLU A 67 16.29 11.32 10.02
CA GLU A 67 15.12 10.62 10.56
C GLU A 67 14.20 10.17 9.42
N GLU A 68 13.95 11.03 8.44
CA GLU A 68 13.13 10.68 7.28
C GLU A 68 13.74 9.55 6.45
N GLU A 69 15.04 9.56 6.20
CA GLU A 69 15.76 8.46 5.52
C GLU A 69 15.60 7.14 6.27
N TYR A 70 15.69 7.16 7.61
CA TYR A 70 15.46 5.98 8.44
C TYR A 70 14.02 5.46 8.32
N GLN A 71 13.03 6.36 8.39
CA GLN A 71 11.61 6.00 8.26
C GLN A 71 11.30 5.46 6.86
N GLU A 72 11.87 6.04 5.81
CA GLU A 72 11.74 5.55 4.44
C GLU A 72 12.36 4.15 4.28
N ALA A 73 13.55 3.93 4.82
CA ALA A 73 14.20 2.62 4.80
C ALA A 73 13.38 1.56 5.54
N LEU A 74 12.78 1.92 6.69
CA LEU A 74 11.90 1.01 7.44
C LEU A 74 10.61 0.71 6.67
N ALA A 75 9.98 1.72 6.08
CA ALA A 75 8.79 1.53 5.25
C ALA A 75 9.08 0.64 4.03
N GLN A 76 10.25 0.81 3.40
CA GLN A 76 10.67 -0.03 2.28
C GLN A 76 10.85 -1.49 2.70
N LYS A 77 11.52 -1.76 3.83
CA LYS A 77 11.66 -3.11 4.38
C LYS A 77 10.30 -3.77 4.64
N ARG A 78 9.32 -3.02 5.14
CA ARG A 78 7.94 -3.53 5.34
C ARG A 78 7.29 -3.89 4.01
N LYS A 79 7.45 -3.08 2.97
CA LYS A 79 6.96 -3.38 1.61
C LYS A 79 7.62 -4.63 1.04
N ASP A 80 8.92 -4.79 1.20
CA ASP A 80 9.66 -5.97 0.71
C ASP A 80 9.19 -7.25 1.42
N ALA A 81 8.95 -7.20 2.73
CA ALA A 81 8.40 -8.32 3.49
C ALA A 81 6.98 -8.70 3.02
N ALA A 82 6.10 -7.72 2.81
CA ALA A 82 4.77 -7.96 2.27
C ALA A 82 4.83 -8.55 0.84
N MET A 83 5.76 -8.08 0.01
CA MET A 83 5.98 -8.61 -1.34
C MET A 83 6.48 -10.06 -1.32
N ALA A 84 7.33 -10.42 -0.36
CA ALA A 84 7.79 -11.80 -0.19
C ALA A 84 6.62 -12.76 0.11
N ILE A 85 5.70 -12.36 1.00
CA ILE A 85 4.50 -13.14 1.32
C ILE A 85 3.61 -13.30 0.08
N ARG A 86 3.39 -12.20 -0.66
CA ARG A 86 2.63 -12.23 -1.92
C ARG A 86 3.24 -13.21 -2.92
N LYS A 87 4.56 -13.18 -3.09
CA LYS A 87 5.26 -14.12 -3.98
C LYS A 87 5.06 -15.57 -3.57
N GLN A 88 5.16 -15.88 -2.27
CA GLN A 88 4.91 -17.23 -1.77
C GLN A 88 3.47 -17.70 -2.03
N VAL A 89 2.49 -16.80 -1.93
CA VAL A 89 1.09 -17.09 -2.24
C VAL A 89 0.91 -17.35 -3.74
N ASP A 90 1.53 -16.54 -4.59
CA ASP A 90 1.48 -16.72 -6.05
C ASP A 90 2.12 -18.06 -6.45
N GLU A 91 3.26 -18.43 -5.87
CA GLU A 91 3.90 -19.74 -6.07
C GLU A 91 3.01 -20.89 -5.59
N TRP A 92 2.38 -20.75 -4.42
CA TRP A 92 1.44 -21.74 -3.91
C TRP A 92 0.20 -21.86 -4.80
N MET A 93 -0.34 -20.74 -5.30
CA MET A 93 -1.50 -20.76 -6.19
C MET A 93 -1.26 -21.58 -7.45
N LEU A 94 -0.03 -21.60 -8.00
CA LEU A 94 0.32 -22.40 -9.17
C LEU A 94 0.14 -23.92 -8.95
N THR A 95 0.17 -24.38 -7.69
CA THR A 95 -0.03 -25.80 -7.35
C THR A 95 -1.51 -26.22 -7.36
N ILE A 96 -2.43 -25.26 -7.39
CA ILE A 96 -3.88 -25.46 -7.25
C ILE A 96 -4.54 -25.56 -8.63
N SER A 97 -5.68 -26.26 -8.73
CA SER A 97 -6.45 -26.32 -9.98
C SER A 97 -6.93 -24.93 -10.45
N PRO A 98 -7.01 -24.67 -11.78
CA PRO A 98 -7.41 -23.36 -12.31
C PRO A 98 -8.80 -22.88 -11.86
N ARG A 99 -9.74 -23.82 -11.64
CA ARG A 99 -11.08 -23.49 -11.14
C ARG A 99 -11.00 -22.92 -9.72
N MET A 100 -10.23 -23.55 -8.85
CA MET A 100 -10.09 -23.14 -7.46
C MET A 100 -9.25 -21.86 -7.34
N GLN A 101 -8.22 -21.67 -8.18
CA GLN A 101 -7.49 -20.40 -8.28
C GLN A 101 -8.43 -19.22 -8.56
N ARG A 102 -9.40 -19.38 -9.47
CA ARG A 102 -10.42 -18.34 -9.75
C ARG A 102 -11.31 -18.08 -8.54
N ILE A 103 -11.76 -19.13 -7.85
CA ILE A 103 -12.59 -19.00 -6.64
C ILE A 103 -11.84 -18.22 -5.56
N ILE A 104 -10.59 -18.61 -5.27
CA ILE A 104 -9.73 -17.93 -4.28
C ILE A 104 -9.54 -16.46 -4.67
N ARG A 105 -9.22 -16.18 -5.94
CA ARG A 105 -9.03 -14.81 -6.41
C ARG A 105 -10.28 -13.95 -6.20
N TYR A 106 -11.44 -14.42 -6.62
CA TYR A 106 -12.69 -13.67 -6.47
C TYR A 106 -13.15 -13.54 -5.01
N LYS A 107 -12.96 -14.59 -4.20
CA LYS A 107 -13.47 -14.61 -2.84
C LYS A 107 -12.54 -13.94 -1.84
N VAL A 108 -11.23 -14.22 -1.93
CA VAL A 108 -10.21 -13.82 -0.95
C VAL A 108 -9.56 -12.51 -1.35
N PHE A 109 -9.20 -12.34 -2.64
CA PHE A 109 -8.50 -11.12 -3.08
C PHE A 109 -9.48 -10.01 -3.44
N ASP A 110 -10.53 -10.31 -4.20
CA ASP A 110 -11.54 -9.32 -4.60
C ASP A 110 -12.65 -9.13 -3.53
N ASN A 111 -12.64 -9.91 -2.45
CA ASN A 111 -13.62 -9.87 -1.35
C ASN A 111 -15.11 -9.96 -1.78
N LEU A 112 -15.41 -10.63 -2.89
CA LEU A 112 -16.77 -10.74 -3.41
C LEU A 112 -17.66 -11.66 -2.57
N THR A 113 -18.98 -11.46 -2.65
CA THR A 113 -19.96 -12.38 -2.08
C THR A 113 -20.00 -13.70 -2.84
N TRP A 114 -20.41 -14.80 -2.19
CA TRP A 114 -20.51 -16.10 -2.86
C TRP A 114 -21.46 -16.10 -4.07
N GLY A 115 -22.50 -15.25 -4.04
CA GLY A 115 -23.38 -15.02 -5.19
C GLY A 115 -22.64 -14.39 -6.37
N GLU A 116 -21.88 -13.32 -6.14
CA GLU A 116 -21.07 -12.67 -7.19
C GLU A 116 -19.97 -13.60 -7.72
N VAL A 117 -19.32 -14.37 -6.85
CA VAL A 117 -18.34 -15.39 -7.27
C VAL A 117 -19.02 -16.42 -8.18
N ALA A 118 -20.18 -16.95 -7.80
CA ALA A 118 -20.92 -17.90 -8.61
C ALA A 118 -21.31 -17.34 -9.99
N VAL A 119 -21.77 -16.08 -10.03
CA VAL A 119 -22.07 -15.37 -11.29
C VAL A 119 -20.81 -15.27 -12.18
N ARG A 120 -19.66 -14.87 -11.61
CA ARG A 120 -18.39 -14.78 -12.37
C ARG A 120 -17.84 -16.15 -12.81
N MET A 121 -18.10 -17.20 -12.04
CA MET A 121 -17.71 -18.57 -12.38
C MET A 121 -18.55 -19.15 -13.51
N GLY A 122 -19.83 -18.78 -13.61
CA GLY A 122 -20.75 -19.22 -14.64
C GLY A 122 -21.07 -20.72 -14.58
N ARG A 123 -21.57 -21.29 -15.69
CA ARG A 123 -21.84 -22.73 -15.86
C ARG A 123 -22.75 -23.35 -14.78
N LYS A 124 -23.88 -22.71 -14.47
CA LYS A 124 -24.85 -23.15 -13.43
C LYS A 124 -24.25 -23.28 -12.02
N ALA A 125 -23.10 -22.64 -11.75
CA ALA A 125 -22.56 -22.58 -10.40
C ALA A 125 -23.53 -21.82 -9.47
N THR A 126 -23.81 -22.38 -8.30
CA THR A 126 -24.59 -21.74 -7.24
C THR A 126 -23.66 -21.21 -6.16
N ALA A 127 -24.11 -20.21 -5.41
CA ALA A 127 -23.34 -19.63 -4.31
C ALA A 127 -22.90 -20.71 -3.29
N ASP A 128 -23.84 -21.57 -2.89
CA ASP A 128 -23.57 -22.66 -1.94
C ASP A 128 -22.65 -23.74 -2.52
N GLY A 129 -22.80 -24.07 -3.81
CA GLY A 129 -21.91 -25.01 -4.47
C GLY A 129 -20.45 -24.54 -4.46
N VAL A 130 -20.22 -23.29 -4.87
CA VAL A 130 -18.87 -22.69 -4.88
C VAL A 130 -18.31 -22.56 -3.47
N ARG A 131 -19.14 -22.19 -2.49
CA ARG A 131 -18.74 -22.13 -1.08
C ARG A 131 -18.29 -23.50 -0.56
N MET A 132 -19.05 -24.55 -0.82
CA MET A 132 -18.69 -25.92 -0.40
C MET A 132 -17.44 -26.43 -1.13
N GLU A 133 -17.29 -26.14 -2.43
CA GLU A 133 -16.07 -26.47 -3.18
C GLU A 133 -14.83 -25.86 -2.51
N PHE A 134 -14.90 -24.56 -2.16
CA PHE A 134 -13.82 -23.88 -1.46
C PHE A 134 -13.56 -24.45 -0.07
N GLN A 135 -14.62 -24.71 0.69
CA GLN A 135 -14.49 -25.24 2.05
C GLN A 135 -13.84 -26.63 2.07
N ARG A 136 -14.29 -27.55 1.21
CA ARG A 136 -13.66 -28.87 1.08
C ARG A 136 -12.20 -28.76 0.66
N PHE A 137 -11.91 -27.89 -0.31
CA PHE A 137 -10.53 -27.62 -0.70
C PHE A 137 -9.69 -27.10 0.46
N MET A 138 -10.26 -26.31 1.37
CA MET A 138 -9.57 -25.84 2.58
C MET A 138 -9.40 -26.95 3.64
N GLU A 139 -10.33 -27.88 3.75
CA GLU A 139 -10.30 -29.00 4.71
C GLU A 139 -9.41 -30.18 4.27
N ASP A 140 -9.26 -30.45 2.97
CA ASP A 140 -8.59 -31.65 2.42
C ASP A 140 -7.04 -31.70 2.58
N PHE A 141 -6.41 -30.85 3.42
CA PHE A 141 -4.98 -30.96 3.76
C PHE A 141 -4.73 -30.60 5.22
#